data_AF-A0A7S0SZ32-F1
#
_entry.id   AF-A0A7S0SZ32-F1
#
_cell.length_a   1.000
_cell.length_b   1.000
_cell.length_c   1.000
_cell.angle_alpha   90.00
_cell.angle_beta   90.00
_cell.angle_gamma   90.00
#
_symmetry.space_group_name_H-M   'P 1'
#
loop_
_entity.id
_entity.type
_entity.pdbx_description
1 polymer ?
#
loop_
_entity_poly.entity_id
_entity_poly.type
_entity_poly.pdbx_seq_one_letter_code
_entity_poly.pdbx_strand_id
1 'polypeptide(L)'
;MSALAPGVIPAGLSARIGRGERAPASRRTIASASSAGSSATIETPSLSLSTGRRYTGVFVCTPRRGGTTAMVSAPARRRASLFHRGRRGPVASAADADVEAAAADMGALSAETVVRAMYDAINRRDVAAALEFVDDDILYEDFNFPTPFRGKAAVKKLFEQSCDGIPDDLLFIVDECTDGGGLGVGMTWYVEIEGEPFPNARGASFYRINPASGKLVYARDVVEPPFKLGDVSFSIIRAVAPLVKQQLRKQKEERLAAGGSGESQTDDAVSKSEGSSGNPVQAAGLAALGALYWFVLLLSPPGWGGLPGEPMWAVAPDTLNGVIAESTDFFFVLPLLNQAGVDLLGAAPAVHPVTLGVFNFAEAFVFMLLPLLLMDRKGRDLPTGKWWGISMFLTNATLLPYMASRSATPVPASWEAEKIANTEGLAESTRGEKGLMSRTFGAFGLVVGVLSIWWAAAADPAVGGDLADRGAFFTELLTADRVSLAFVVDIAVFSCWQAYLVGQLDPDAPAACRFVPFWGLAAWLLL
;
A
#
# COMPACT_ATOMS: atom_id res chain seq x y z
N MET A 1 27.65 6.71 -73.86
CA MET A 1 26.44 6.13 -74.48
C MET A 1 25.26 6.76 -73.75
N SER A 2 24.81 7.93 -74.22
CA SER A 2 23.51 8.13 -74.92
C SER A 2 22.33 7.58 -74.10
N ALA A 3 21.63 8.39 -73.31
CA ALA A 3 20.67 9.45 -73.66
C ALA A 3 19.26 8.93 -74.04
N LEU A 4 18.26 9.62 -73.47
CA LEU A 4 16.89 9.87 -73.96
C LEU A 4 15.73 8.95 -73.52
N ALA A 5 14.85 9.54 -72.68
CA ALA A 5 13.38 9.43 -72.76
C ALA A 5 12.85 10.25 -73.98
N PRO A 6 11.55 10.55 -74.23
CA PRO A 6 10.25 10.14 -73.66
C PRO A 6 9.14 9.97 -74.75
N GLY A 7 7.85 9.91 -74.36
CA GLY A 7 6.68 10.22 -75.21
C GLY A 7 5.37 9.73 -74.56
N VAL A 8 4.18 10.32 -74.64
CA VAL A 8 3.57 11.46 -75.36
C VAL A 8 2.20 11.74 -74.65
N ILE A 9 1.74 13.01 -74.58
CA ILE A 9 0.35 13.43 -74.27
C ILE A 9 -0.36 13.80 -75.59
N PRO A 10 -1.70 13.63 -75.78
CA PRO A 10 -2.66 14.76 -75.73
C PRO A 10 -4.06 14.37 -75.17
N ALA A 11 -4.69 15.15 -74.27
CA ALA A 11 -5.59 16.32 -74.47
C ALA A 11 -6.99 16.06 -75.11
N GLY A 12 -8.08 16.38 -74.39
CA GLY A 12 -9.23 17.12 -74.95
C GLY A 12 -10.68 16.72 -74.60
N LEU A 13 -11.53 17.76 -74.41
CA LEU A 13 -13.00 17.89 -74.27
C LEU A 13 -13.66 17.55 -72.90
N SER A 14 -14.37 18.40 -72.14
CA SER A 14 -15.16 19.66 -72.27
C SER A 14 -16.70 19.49 -72.30
N ALA A 15 -17.37 20.21 -71.37
CA ALA A 15 -18.81 20.59 -71.28
C ALA A 15 -19.83 19.48 -70.88
N ARG A 16 -20.95 19.69 -70.14
CA ARG A 16 -21.76 20.87 -69.82
C ARG A 16 -22.85 20.54 -68.74
N ILE A 17 -23.05 21.46 -67.79
CA ILE A 17 -24.32 22.05 -67.27
C ILE A 17 -25.55 21.17 -66.93
N GLY A 18 -26.07 21.35 -65.71
CA GLY A 18 -27.51 21.22 -65.37
C GLY A 18 -27.90 21.53 -63.91
N ARG A 19 -28.50 22.72 -63.72
CA ARG A 19 -29.31 23.32 -62.60
C ARG A 19 -30.00 22.33 -61.63
N GLY A 20 -30.36 22.62 -60.38
CA GLY A 20 -30.67 23.84 -59.59
C GLY A 20 -31.61 23.37 -58.45
N GLU A 21 -31.54 23.88 -57.21
CA GLU A 21 -32.48 24.85 -56.61
C GLU A 21 -32.07 25.06 -55.13
N ARG A 22 -31.68 26.28 -54.76
CA ARG A 22 -32.44 27.29 -53.98
C ARG A 22 -32.50 27.07 -52.46
N ALA A 23 -31.79 27.97 -51.77
CA ALA A 23 -32.03 28.41 -50.40
C ALA A 23 -33.38 29.18 -50.26
N PRO A 24 -33.75 29.65 -49.06
CA PRO A 24 -33.25 30.97 -48.68
C PRO A 24 -32.80 31.13 -47.22
N ALA A 25 -31.89 32.08 -47.07
CA ALA A 25 -31.41 32.67 -45.85
C ALA A 25 -32.46 33.56 -45.16
N SER A 26 -32.23 33.88 -43.88
CA SER A 26 -32.39 35.26 -43.42
C SER A 26 -31.35 35.62 -42.36
N ARG A 27 -30.59 36.68 -42.67
CA ARG A 27 -29.75 37.47 -41.75
C ARG A 27 -30.65 38.22 -40.77
N ARG A 28 -30.13 38.51 -39.57
CA ARG A 28 -30.03 39.90 -39.10
C ARG A 28 -28.93 40.08 -38.04
N THR A 29 -28.06 41.01 -38.39
CA THR A 29 -27.01 41.69 -37.63
C THR A 29 -27.63 42.55 -36.51
N ILE A 30 -26.91 42.80 -35.40
CA ILE A 30 -26.52 44.14 -34.87
C ILE A 30 -26.17 44.11 -33.36
N ALA A 31 -24.99 44.67 -33.09
CA ALA A 31 -24.51 45.47 -31.96
C ALA A 31 -24.28 44.93 -30.54
N SER A 32 -23.04 45.21 -30.14
CA SER A 32 -22.46 45.52 -28.84
C SER A 32 -23.12 46.68 -28.07
N ALA A 33 -23.14 46.59 -26.74
CA ALA A 33 -22.94 47.66 -25.72
C ALA A 33 -23.23 47.03 -24.34
N SER A 34 -22.25 46.79 -23.47
CA SER A 34 -21.64 47.71 -22.48
C SER A 34 -22.57 48.17 -21.35
N SER A 35 -22.00 48.15 -20.13
CA SER A 35 -22.47 48.72 -18.86
C SER A 35 -23.54 47.93 -18.11
N ALA A 36 -23.67 47.96 -16.80
CA ALA A 36 -22.84 48.24 -15.63
C ALA A 36 -23.84 48.17 -14.47
N GLY A 37 -23.42 47.64 -13.31
CA GLY A 37 -24.00 47.96 -12.00
C GLY A 37 -25.47 47.61 -11.76
N SER A 38 -25.75 46.73 -10.82
CA SER A 38 -25.89 47.16 -9.42
C SER A 38 -26.52 46.06 -8.57
N SER A 39 -26.00 46.01 -7.35
CA SER A 39 -26.47 45.24 -6.20
C SER A 39 -27.97 45.39 -5.94
N ALA A 40 -28.64 44.29 -5.62
CA ALA A 40 -29.73 44.25 -4.65
C ALA A 40 -29.98 42.81 -4.19
N THR A 41 -29.64 42.59 -2.92
CA THR A 41 -30.13 41.54 -2.01
C THR A 41 -31.65 41.40 -2.09
N ILE A 42 -32.20 40.19 -1.94
CA ILE A 42 -33.41 39.87 -1.16
C ILE A 42 -33.66 38.34 -1.18
N GLU A 43 -33.68 37.80 0.05
CA GLU A 43 -34.52 36.73 0.61
C GLU A 43 -34.56 35.32 -0.03
N THR A 44 -34.13 34.36 0.80
CA THR A 44 -34.58 32.98 0.83
C THR A 44 -36.10 32.86 0.99
N PRO A 45 -36.67 31.72 0.58
CA PRO A 45 -37.45 30.99 1.56
C PRO A 45 -37.13 29.49 1.59
N SER A 46 -37.06 29.03 2.84
CA SER A 46 -37.22 27.66 3.31
C SER A 46 -38.44 26.94 2.74
N LEU A 47 -38.30 25.65 2.44
CA LEU A 47 -39.41 24.70 2.44
C LEU A 47 -39.01 23.43 3.20
N SER A 48 -39.42 23.42 4.47
CA SER A 48 -39.75 22.20 5.22
C SER A 48 -41.15 21.77 4.80
N LEU A 49 -41.33 20.47 4.50
CA LEU A 49 -42.56 19.76 4.86
C LEU A 49 -42.34 18.25 4.78
N SER A 50 -42.57 17.64 5.92
CA SER A 50 -42.77 16.21 6.16
C SER A 50 -43.99 15.67 5.40
N THR A 51 -43.98 14.38 5.05
CA THR A 51 -44.95 13.38 5.54
C THR A 51 -44.71 12.04 4.87
N GLY A 52 -44.72 10.97 5.67
CA GLY A 52 -44.52 9.61 5.21
C GLY A 52 -45.77 8.96 4.63
N ARG A 53 -45.56 7.82 3.95
CA ARG A 53 -46.50 6.71 3.93
C ARG A 53 -45.80 5.41 3.53
N ARG A 54 -45.94 4.40 4.39
CA ARG A 54 -45.77 2.97 4.06
C ARG A 54 -46.86 2.55 3.07
N TYR A 55 -46.62 1.54 2.24
CA TYR A 55 -47.44 0.32 2.11
C TYR A 55 -46.85 -0.67 1.07
N THR A 56 -46.61 -1.90 1.55
CA THR A 56 -46.80 -3.22 0.92
C THR A 56 -46.28 -3.55 -0.48
N GLY A 57 -45.49 -4.63 -0.53
CA GLY A 57 -45.13 -5.35 -1.75
C GLY A 57 -46.24 -6.26 -2.29
N VAL A 58 -46.01 -6.74 -3.52
CA VAL A 58 -46.72 -7.87 -4.13
C VAL A 58 -45.72 -8.65 -4.99
N PHE A 59 -45.62 -9.94 -4.68
CA PHE A 59 -45.02 -11.01 -5.46
C PHE A 59 -45.76 -11.20 -6.79
N VAL A 60 -45.04 -11.35 -7.90
CA VAL A 60 -45.61 -11.87 -9.16
C VAL A 60 -44.84 -13.10 -9.59
N CYS A 61 -45.57 -14.22 -9.66
CA CYS A 61 -45.16 -15.50 -10.18
C CYS A 61 -45.90 -15.75 -11.51
N THR A 62 -45.30 -16.54 -12.41
CA THR A 62 -45.87 -17.39 -13.51
C THR A 62 -45.17 -17.20 -14.88
N PRO A 63 -45.25 -18.17 -15.84
CA PRO A 63 -45.43 -19.62 -15.72
C PRO A 63 -44.42 -20.45 -16.56
N ARG A 64 -44.51 -21.78 -16.38
CA ARG A 64 -43.72 -22.87 -16.96
C ARG A 64 -44.51 -23.61 -18.06
N ARG A 65 -43.85 -23.99 -19.16
CA ARG A 65 -44.14 -25.09 -20.13
C ARG A 65 -42.83 -25.31 -20.93
N GLY A 66 -42.29 -26.48 -21.22
CA GLY A 66 -42.65 -27.89 -21.03
C GLY A 66 -41.97 -28.73 -22.14
N GLY A 67 -41.26 -29.81 -21.75
CA GLY A 67 -40.75 -30.90 -22.62
C GLY A 67 -39.24 -30.87 -22.92
N THR A 68 -38.45 -31.96 -22.92
CA THR A 68 -38.66 -33.38 -22.57
C THR A 68 -37.27 -34.04 -22.35
N THR A 69 -37.21 -34.94 -21.36
CA THR A 69 -36.21 -35.95 -20.93
C THR A 69 -34.90 -36.24 -21.71
N ALA A 70 -33.81 -36.35 -20.95
CA ALA A 70 -32.87 -37.49 -20.98
C ALA A 70 -32.26 -37.72 -19.58
N MET A 71 -32.37 -38.95 -19.06
CA MET A 71 -31.84 -39.42 -17.77
C MET A 71 -30.32 -39.64 -17.83
N VAL A 72 -29.58 -39.12 -16.85
CA VAL A 72 -28.31 -39.71 -16.38
C VAL A 72 -28.22 -39.57 -14.85
N SER A 73 -28.03 -40.70 -14.18
CA SER A 73 -28.05 -40.89 -12.72
C SER A 73 -26.80 -40.33 -12.03
N ALA A 74 -26.98 -39.69 -10.87
CA ALA A 74 -25.90 -39.27 -9.97
C ALA A 74 -25.59 -40.33 -8.89
N PRO A 75 -24.33 -40.54 -8.47
CA PRO A 75 -24.01 -41.44 -7.36
C PRO A 75 -23.99 -40.70 -6.01
N ALA A 76 -24.48 -41.41 -5.00
CA ALA A 76 -24.64 -41.00 -3.61
C ALA A 76 -23.30 -40.84 -2.85
N ARG A 77 -23.25 -39.81 -1.99
CA ARG A 77 -22.18 -39.57 -1.01
C ARG A 77 -22.19 -40.66 0.07
N ARG A 78 -21.08 -41.38 0.23
CA ARG A 78 -20.82 -42.24 1.40
C ARG A 78 -20.11 -41.44 2.49
N ARG A 79 -20.73 -41.36 3.67
CA ARG A 79 -20.06 -41.06 4.94
C ARG A 79 -19.36 -42.33 5.42
N ALA A 80 -18.06 -42.24 5.71
CA ALA A 80 -17.33 -43.31 6.39
C ALA A 80 -17.09 -42.90 7.85
N SER A 81 -17.56 -43.77 8.74
CA SER A 81 -17.39 -43.79 10.19
C SER A 81 -15.93 -44.08 10.58
N LEU A 82 -15.38 -43.33 11.53
CA LEU A 82 -14.14 -43.69 12.21
C LEU A 82 -14.44 -44.34 13.57
N PHE A 83 -13.68 -45.40 13.83
CA PHE A 83 -13.85 -46.39 14.88
C PHE A 83 -13.66 -45.86 16.30
N HIS A 84 -14.55 -46.28 17.19
CA HIS A 84 -14.41 -46.25 18.63
C HIS A 84 -13.56 -47.46 19.09
N ARG A 85 -12.56 -47.21 19.95
CA ARG A 85 -11.90 -48.27 20.74
C ARG A 85 -12.15 -48.00 22.21
N GLY A 86 -12.96 -48.87 22.83
CA GLY A 86 -13.36 -48.76 24.22
C GLY A 86 -12.22 -49.08 25.20
N ARG A 87 -12.28 -48.41 26.36
CA ARG A 87 -11.70 -48.89 27.61
C ARG A 87 -12.66 -48.49 28.74
N ARG A 88 -13.19 -49.48 29.46
CA ARG A 88 -14.03 -49.32 30.66
C ARG A 88 -13.18 -48.87 31.85
N GLY A 89 -13.71 -47.93 32.63
CA GLY A 89 -13.30 -47.52 33.98
C GLY A 89 -14.55 -47.14 34.79
N PRO A 90 -14.49 -47.13 36.14
CA PRO A 90 -15.60 -47.53 37.01
C PRO A 90 -16.72 -46.50 37.14
N VAL A 91 -17.91 -47.02 37.47
CA VAL A 91 -19.15 -46.29 37.76
C VAL A 91 -18.95 -45.44 39.02
N ALA A 92 -18.99 -44.11 38.88
CA ALA A 92 -19.20 -43.19 39.98
C ALA A 92 -20.70 -43.02 40.23
N SER A 93 -21.06 -42.91 41.51
CA SER A 93 -22.41 -42.90 42.05
C SER A 93 -23.23 -41.71 41.57
N ALA A 94 -24.53 -41.93 41.31
CA ALA A 94 -25.51 -40.91 40.91
C ALA A 94 -25.75 -39.80 41.97
N ALA A 95 -25.11 -39.86 43.14
CA ALA A 95 -25.21 -38.85 44.18
C ALA A 95 -24.19 -37.70 44.06
N ASP A 96 -23.09 -37.90 43.32
CA ASP A 96 -22.09 -36.84 43.08
C ASP A 96 -22.50 -35.90 41.92
N ALA A 97 -23.35 -36.39 41.02
CA ALA A 97 -23.87 -35.62 39.88
C ALA A 97 -24.83 -34.48 40.30
N ASP A 98 -25.53 -34.64 41.42
CA ASP A 98 -26.51 -33.64 41.88
C ASP A 98 -25.86 -32.50 42.68
N VAL A 99 -24.66 -32.70 43.22
CA VAL A 99 -23.87 -31.61 43.87
C VAL A 99 -23.10 -30.81 42.82
N GLU A 100 -22.63 -31.46 41.74
CA GLU A 100 -21.96 -30.80 40.61
C GLU A 100 -22.95 -30.04 39.71
N ALA A 101 -24.20 -30.52 39.60
CA ALA A 101 -25.28 -29.81 38.92
C ALA A 101 -25.83 -28.61 39.71
N ALA A 102 -25.76 -28.63 41.04
CA ALA A 102 -26.21 -27.51 41.88
C ALA A 102 -25.20 -26.34 41.95
N ALA A 103 -23.93 -26.58 41.60
CA ALA A 103 -22.94 -25.52 41.40
C ALA A 103 -23.06 -24.81 40.03
N ALA A 104 -23.85 -25.36 39.11
CA ALA A 104 -24.01 -24.85 37.74
C ALA A 104 -25.06 -23.72 37.60
N ASP A 105 -25.76 -23.35 38.68
CA ASP A 105 -26.81 -22.31 38.67
C ASP A 105 -26.39 -20.99 39.35
N MET A 106 -25.12 -20.88 39.79
CA MET A 106 -24.51 -19.61 40.20
C MET A 106 -23.65 -19.05 39.08
N GLY A 107 -24.31 -18.49 38.05
CA GLY A 107 -23.73 -17.52 37.10
C GLY A 107 -22.29 -17.75 36.68
N ALA A 108 -21.98 -18.92 36.10
CA ALA A 108 -20.65 -19.17 35.53
C ALA A 108 -20.33 -18.10 34.48
N LEU A 109 -19.39 -17.22 34.79
CA LEU A 109 -18.95 -16.14 33.90
C LEU A 109 -18.54 -16.73 32.55
N SER A 110 -19.28 -16.37 31.50
CA SER A 110 -18.93 -16.74 30.14
C SER A 110 -17.75 -15.91 29.65
N ALA A 111 -16.99 -16.43 28.69
CA ALA A 111 -15.91 -15.70 28.04
C ALA A 111 -16.40 -14.38 27.42
N GLU A 112 -17.62 -14.36 26.86
CA GLU A 112 -18.24 -13.12 26.37
C GLU A 112 -18.40 -12.08 27.48
N THR A 113 -18.94 -12.47 28.64
CA THR A 113 -19.16 -11.55 29.76
C THR A 113 -17.84 -10.97 30.27
N VAL A 114 -16.80 -11.81 30.40
CA VAL A 114 -15.48 -11.39 30.86
C VAL A 114 -14.83 -10.41 29.87
N VAL A 115 -14.89 -10.71 28.57
CA VAL A 115 -14.26 -9.89 27.53
C VAL A 115 -15.00 -8.56 27.36
N ARG A 116 -16.34 -8.54 27.40
CA ARG A 116 -17.11 -7.28 27.35
C ARG A 116 -16.79 -6.37 28.54
N ALA A 117 -16.73 -6.93 29.74
CA ALA A 117 -16.38 -6.17 30.93
C ALA A 117 -14.95 -5.60 30.88
N MET A 118 -14.01 -6.34 30.28
CA MET A 118 -12.66 -5.85 30.00
C MET A 118 -12.70 -4.68 29.00
N TYR A 119 -13.41 -4.80 27.88
CA TYR A 119 -13.54 -3.70 26.90
C TYR A 119 -14.22 -2.47 27.50
N ASP A 120 -15.24 -2.63 28.33
CA ASP A 120 -15.88 -1.52 29.03
C ASP A 120 -14.90 -0.78 29.94
N ALA A 121 -13.99 -1.50 30.60
CA ALA A 121 -12.93 -0.88 31.40
C ALA A 121 -11.91 -0.13 30.53
N ILE A 122 -11.51 -0.70 29.39
CA ILE A 122 -10.62 -0.04 28.41
C ILE A 122 -11.26 1.22 27.81
N ASN A 123 -12.57 1.19 27.51
CA ASN A 123 -13.32 2.35 27.04
C ASN A 123 -13.41 3.47 28.08
N ARG A 124 -13.35 3.14 29.39
CA ARG A 124 -13.21 4.12 30.48
C ARG A 124 -11.76 4.53 30.77
N ARG A 125 -10.80 4.05 29.97
CA ARG A 125 -9.35 4.22 30.18
C ARG A 125 -8.86 3.70 31.54
N ASP A 126 -9.59 2.75 32.12
CA ASP A 126 -9.28 2.16 33.42
C ASP A 126 -8.52 0.85 33.23
N VAL A 127 -7.21 0.98 33.02
CA VAL A 127 -6.30 -0.16 32.83
C VAL A 127 -6.27 -1.06 34.07
N ALA A 128 -6.41 -0.48 35.27
CA ALA A 128 -6.40 -1.25 36.51
C ALA A 128 -7.63 -2.18 36.57
N ALA A 129 -8.82 -1.66 36.27
CA ALA A 129 -10.03 -2.47 36.18
C ALA A 129 -9.99 -3.50 35.06
N ALA A 130 -9.43 -3.15 33.89
CA ALA A 130 -9.29 -4.10 32.78
C ALA A 130 -8.39 -5.29 33.15
N LEU A 131 -7.31 -5.06 33.90
CA LEU A 131 -6.39 -6.10 34.33
C LEU A 131 -6.97 -7.07 35.37
N GLU A 132 -8.08 -6.73 36.04
CA GLU A 132 -8.77 -7.68 36.94
C GLU A 132 -9.31 -8.91 36.18
N PHE A 133 -9.64 -8.73 34.90
CA PHE A 133 -10.13 -9.78 34.01
C PHE A 133 -9.02 -10.58 33.33
N VAL A 134 -7.74 -10.22 33.54
CA VAL A 134 -6.59 -10.84 32.86
C VAL A 134 -5.85 -11.80 33.80
N ASP A 135 -5.63 -13.02 33.31
CA ASP A 135 -4.87 -14.08 33.98
C ASP A 135 -3.35 -13.77 33.98
N ASP A 136 -2.62 -14.22 34.98
CA ASP A 136 -1.18 -13.94 35.10
C ASP A 136 -0.38 -14.59 33.96
N ASP A 137 -0.84 -15.72 33.44
CA ASP A 137 -0.22 -16.50 32.36
C ASP A 137 -0.78 -16.17 30.95
N ILE A 138 -1.44 -15.02 30.79
CA ILE A 138 -2.02 -14.57 29.52
C ILE A 138 -1.02 -14.63 28.35
N LEU A 139 -1.49 -15.18 27.22
CA LEU A 139 -0.87 -15.00 25.91
C LEU A 139 -1.76 -14.11 25.06
N TYR A 140 -1.27 -12.92 24.71
CA TYR A 140 -1.98 -11.96 23.85
C TYR A 140 -1.26 -11.83 22.50
N GLU A 141 -1.95 -12.19 21.42
CA GLU A 141 -1.47 -12.12 20.05
C GLU A 141 -2.19 -11.00 19.29
N ASP A 142 -1.60 -9.81 19.26
CA ASP A 142 -2.07 -8.72 18.40
C ASP A 142 -1.22 -8.69 17.12
N PHE A 143 -1.87 -8.89 15.97
CA PHE A 143 -1.18 -8.98 14.68
C PHE A 143 -0.66 -7.64 14.14
N ASN A 144 -0.95 -6.53 14.82
CA ASN A 144 -0.23 -5.27 14.58
C ASN A 144 1.22 -5.32 15.11
N PHE A 145 1.55 -6.27 15.98
CA PHE A 145 2.88 -6.43 16.56
C PHE A 145 3.53 -7.75 16.13
N PRO A 146 4.84 -7.76 15.83
CA PRO A 146 5.52 -8.97 15.36
C PRO A 146 5.73 -10.03 16.46
N THR A 147 5.65 -9.66 17.73
CA THR A 147 5.89 -10.56 18.87
C THR A 147 4.68 -10.58 19.80
N PRO A 148 4.18 -11.78 20.20
CA PRO A 148 3.11 -11.89 21.18
C PRO A 148 3.49 -11.35 22.56
N PHE A 149 2.54 -10.75 23.26
CA PHE A 149 2.70 -10.32 24.66
C PHE A 149 2.45 -11.51 25.58
N ARG A 150 3.40 -11.79 26.46
CA ARG A 150 3.36 -12.93 27.40
C ARG A 150 3.35 -12.43 28.84
N GLY A 151 2.35 -12.89 29.58
CA GLY A 151 2.15 -12.56 30.98
C GLY A 151 1.49 -11.20 31.20
N LYS A 152 0.84 -11.07 32.36
CA LYS A 152 0.02 -9.89 32.71
C LYS A 152 0.78 -8.56 32.68
N ALA A 153 2.07 -8.56 33.01
CA ALA A 153 2.90 -7.36 32.95
C ALA A 153 3.10 -6.83 31.52
N ALA A 154 3.19 -7.72 30.51
CA ALA A 154 3.32 -7.32 29.11
C ALA A 154 1.98 -6.78 28.57
N VAL A 155 0.87 -7.43 28.93
CA VAL A 155 -0.48 -6.98 28.57
C VAL A 155 -0.84 -5.65 29.24
N LYS A 156 -0.41 -5.42 30.49
CA LYS A 156 -0.54 -4.12 31.14
C LYS A 156 0.06 -2.98 30.30
N LYS A 157 1.29 -3.16 29.81
CA LYS A 157 1.95 -2.15 28.97
C LYS A 157 1.19 -1.91 27.66
N LEU A 158 0.65 -2.97 27.06
CA LEU A 158 -0.20 -2.86 25.86
C LEU A 158 -1.45 -2.03 26.15
N PHE A 159 -2.14 -2.28 27.26
CA PHE A 159 -3.34 -1.53 27.64
C PHE A 159 -3.04 -0.07 27.99
N GLU A 160 -1.92 0.20 28.68
CA GLU A 160 -1.43 1.56 28.94
C GLU A 160 -1.18 2.31 27.62
N GLN A 161 -0.48 1.68 26.67
CA GLN A 161 -0.24 2.25 25.34
C GLN A 161 -1.52 2.46 24.53
N SER A 162 -2.52 1.59 24.72
CA SER A 162 -3.81 1.70 24.03
C SER A 162 -4.72 2.79 24.61
N CYS A 163 -4.43 3.27 25.83
CA CYS A 163 -5.18 4.34 26.49
C CYS A 163 -4.44 5.70 26.44
N ASP A 164 -3.12 5.70 26.28
CA ASP A 164 -2.30 6.92 26.31
C ASP A 164 -2.54 7.82 25.09
N GLY A 165 -2.92 9.07 25.32
CA GLY A 165 -3.16 10.06 24.27
C GLY A 165 -4.39 9.82 23.38
N ILE A 166 -5.24 8.85 23.72
CA ILE A 166 -6.47 8.54 22.97
C ILE A 166 -7.66 9.34 23.53
N PRO A 167 -8.45 10.04 22.68
CA PRO A 167 -9.63 10.78 23.11
C PRO A 167 -10.66 9.92 23.87
N ASP A 168 -11.38 10.52 24.82
CA ASP A 168 -12.37 9.83 25.66
C ASP A 168 -13.61 9.36 24.87
N ASP A 169 -13.89 10.00 23.75
CA ASP A 169 -14.99 9.71 22.83
C ASP A 169 -14.65 8.66 21.76
N LEU A 170 -13.41 8.16 21.75
CA LEU A 170 -12.99 7.05 20.87
C LEU A 170 -13.25 5.71 21.57
N LEU A 171 -14.26 4.97 21.12
CA LEU A 171 -14.76 3.78 21.81
C LEU A 171 -14.56 2.51 20.99
N PHE A 172 -14.17 1.41 21.63
CA PHE A 172 -14.21 0.08 21.04
C PHE A 172 -15.62 -0.50 21.19
N ILE A 173 -16.29 -0.74 20.08
CA ILE A 173 -17.64 -1.26 20.01
C ILE A 173 -17.61 -2.70 19.50
N VAL A 174 -18.13 -3.61 20.32
CA VAL A 174 -18.34 -5.00 19.93
C VAL A 174 -19.61 -5.07 19.07
N ASP A 175 -19.48 -5.62 17.86
CA ASP A 175 -20.54 -5.73 16.86
C ASP A 175 -21.26 -7.08 16.96
N GLU A 176 -20.62 -8.17 16.52
CA GLU A 176 -21.16 -9.54 16.63
C GLU A 176 -20.33 -10.41 17.58
N CYS A 177 -20.97 -11.42 18.15
CA CYS A 177 -20.36 -12.36 19.09
C CYS A 177 -20.80 -13.80 18.79
N THR A 178 -19.87 -14.74 18.90
CA THR A 178 -20.10 -16.18 18.80
C THR A 178 -19.57 -16.90 20.03
N ASP A 179 -20.43 -17.73 20.64
CA ASP A 179 -20.06 -18.54 21.80
C ASP A 179 -19.27 -19.79 21.39
N GLY A 180 -18.10 -19.97 22.00
CA GLY A 180 -17.22 -21.14 21.86
C GLY A 180 -17.46 -22.23 22.90
N GLY A 181 -18.63 -22.25 23.55
CA GLY A 181 -18.98 -23.21 24.61
C GLY A 181 -18.64 -22.70 26.01
N GLY A 182 -18.90 -21.41 26.26
CA GLY A 182 -18.73 -20.73 27.54
C GLY A 182 -17.29 -20.31 27.87
N LEU A 183 -16.30 -21.10 27.47
CA LEU A 183 -14.88 -20.84 27.79
C LEU A 183 -14.11 -20.08 26.69
N GLY A 184 -14.68 -19.96 25.50
CA GLY A 184 -14.11 -19.19 24.39
C GLY A 184 -15.16 -18.33 23.72
N VAL A 185 -14.72 -17.25 23.09
CA VAL A 185 -15.62 -16.33 22.38
C VAL A 185 -14.91 -15.76 21.16
N GLY A 186 -15.60 -15.73 20.03
CA GLY A 186 -15.21 -14.98 18.84
C GLY A 186 -16.04 -13.72 18.72
N MET A 187 -15.43 -12.57 18.44
CA MET A 187 -16.12 -11.29 18.37
C MET A 187 -15.67 -10.50 17.14
N THR A 188 -16.59 -9.76 16.52
CA THR A 188 -16.24 -8.65 15.63
C THR A 188 -16.40 -7.35 16.38
N TRP A 189 -15.61 -6.36 16.02
CA TRP A 189 -15.65 -5.04 16.64
C TRP A 189 -15.24 -3.96 15.65
N TYR A 190 -15.57 -2.72 15.99
CA TYR A 190 -15.12 -1.52 15.31
C TYR A 190 -14.86 -0.42 16.33
N VAL A 191 -14.06 0.55 15.96
CA VAL A 191 -13.87 1.76 16.76
C VAL A 191 -14.89 2.80 16.32
N GLU A 192 -15.50 3.51 17.26
CA GLU A 192 -16.32 4.70 17.02
C GLU A 192 -15.61 5.95 17.53
N ILE A 193 -15.91 7.09 16.91
CA ILE A 193 -15.63 8.43 17.44
C ILE A 193 -16.88 9.28 17.29
N GLU A 194 -17.28 10.00 18.35
CA GLU A 194 -18.52 10.79 18.39
C GLU A 194 -19.80 10.02 17.96
N GLY A 195 -19.83 8.69 18.14
CA GLY A 195 -20.95 7.83 17.76
C GLY A 195 -21.01 7.45 16.28
N GLU A 196 -19.96 7.75 15.51
CA GLU A 196 -19.80 7.32 14.12
C GLU A 196 -18.64 6.32 13.97
N PRO A 197 -18.76 5.28 13.13
CA PRO A 197 -17.67 4.32 12.91
C PRO A 197 -16.39 4.97 12.37
N PHE A 198 -15.27 4.76 13.06
CA PHE A 198 -13.96 5.24 12.66
C PHE A 198 -13.46 4.47 11.41
N PRO A 199 -13.06 5.17 10.33
CA PRO A 199 -12.66 4.53 9.08
C PRO A 199 -11.51 3.53 9.25
N ASN A 200 -11.64 2.35 8.63
CA ASN A 200 -10.63 1.29 8.62
C ASN A 200 -10.16 0.80 10.00
N ALA A 201 -10.96 1.01 11.06
CA ALA A 201 -10.67 0.55 12.41
C ALA A 201 -11.64 -0.55 12.85
N ARG A 202 -11.83 -1.55 11.98
CA ARG A 202 -12.61 -2.76 12.30
C ARG A 202 -11.67 -3.89 12.68
N GLY A 203 -12.18 -4.89 13.37
CA GLY A 203 -11.39 -6.06 13.71
C GLY A 203 -12.24 -7.28 14.04
N ALA A 204 -11.56 -8.40 14.14
CA ALA A 204 -12.11 -9.62 14.66
C ALA A 204 -11.14 -10.21 15.67
N SER A 205 -11.69 -10.72 16.76
CA SER A 205 -10.89 -11.23 17.86
C SER A 205 -11.40 -12.57 18.35
N PHE A 206 -10.48 -13.37 18.88
CA PHE A 206 -10.79 -14.63 19.54
C PHE A 206 -10.17 -14.64 20.93
N TYR A 207 -10.99 -14.98 21.91
CA TYR A 207 -10.61 -15.00 23.31
C TYR A 207 -10.91 -16.35 23.94
N ARG A 208 -10.15 -16.68 24.98
CA ARG A 208 -10.41 -17.83 25.84
C ARG A 208 -10.09 -17.50 27.28
N ILE A 209 -10.98 -17.93 28.17
CA ILE A 209 -10.80 -17.81 29.61
C ILE A 209 -10.25 -19.10 30.20
N ASN A 210 -9.52 -18.98 31.29
CA ASN A 210 -9.05 -20.11 32.08
C ASN A 210 -10.22 -20.61 32.96
N PRO A 211 -10.62 -21.89 32.87
CA PRO A 211 -11.77 -22.41 33.61
C PRO A 211 -11.59 -22.38 35.12
N ALA A 212 -10.34 -22.36 35.63
CA ALA A 212 -10.07 -22.32 37.06
C ALA A 212 -10.13 -20.90 37.64
N SER A 213 -9.63 -19.90 36.92
CA SER A 213 -9.59 -18.51 37.37
C SER A 213 -10.79 -17.68 36.89
N GLY A 214 -11.48 -18.11 35.84
CA GLY A 214 -12.50 -17.33 35.14
C GLY A 214 -11.94 -16.13 34.37
N LYS A 215 -10.61 -15.99 34.26
CA LYS A 215 -9.94 -14.84 33.66
C LYS A 215 -9.43 -15.12 32.25
N LEU A 216 -9.25 -14.08 31.47
CA LEU A 216 -8.71 -14.14 30.12
C LEU A 216 -7.28 -14.70 30.14
N VAL A 217 -7.07 -15.84 29.49
CA VAL A 217 -5.77 -16.53 29.40
C VAL A 217 -5.22 -16.58 27.99
N TYR A 218 -6.05 -16.28 26.99
CA TYR A 218 -5.63 -16.16 25.61
C TYR A 218 -6.46 -15.12 24.86
N ALA A 219 -5.79 -14.26 24.11
CA ALA A 219 -6.38 -13.28 23.22
C ALA A 219 -5.66 -13.33 21.87
N ARG A 220 -6.43 -13.22 20.78
CA ARG A 220 -5.91 -12.97 19.45
C ARG A 220 -6.74 -11.91 18.77
N ASP A 221 -6.08 -10.85 18.33
CA ASP A 221 -6.70 -9.74 17.62
C ASP A 221 -6.20 -9.71 16.18
N VAL A 222 -7.16 -9.62 15.25
CA VAL A 222 -6.94 -9.41 13.83
C VAL A 222 -7.59 -8.08 13.47
N VAL A 223 -6.75 -7.07 13.32
CA VAL A 223 -7.20 -5.71 12.98
C VAL A 223 -7.22 -5.54 11.47
N GLU A 224 -8.23 -4.83 10.97
CA GLU A 224 -8.29 -4.41 9.59
C GLU A 224 -7.04 -3.59 9.26
N PRO A 225 -6.27 -3.97 8.22
CA PRO A 225 -5.12 -3.17 7.84
C PRO A 225 -5.59 -1.80 7.34
N PRO A 226 -4.88 -0.71 7.67
CA PRO A 226 -5.23 0.63 7.19
C PRO A 226 -5.19 0.71 5.64
N PHE A 227 -4.46 -0.21 4.99
CA PHE A 227 -4.41 -0.36 3.54
C PHE A 227 -5.08 -1.66 3.09
N LYS A 228 -6.17 -1.52 2.32
CA LYS A 228 -6.88 -2.65 1.71
C LYS A 228 -6.20 -3.05 0.41
N LEU A 229 -5.35 -4.07 0.45
CA LEU A 229 -4.62 -4.56 -0.73
C LEU A 229 -5.48 -5.39 -1.71
N GLY A 230 -6.76 -5.67 -1.39
CA GLY A 230 -7.72 -6.29 -2.30
C GLY A 230 -7.19 -7.52 -3.05
N ASP A 231 -7.49 -7.62 -4.35
CA ASP A 231 -7.05 -8.71 -5.23
C ASP A 231 -5.52 -8.75 -5.45
N VAL A 232 -4.84 -7.62 -5.25
CA VAL A 232 -3.37 -7.50 -5.38
C VAL A 232 -2.64 -8.38 -4.36
N SER A 233 -3.25 -8.61 -3.19
CA SER A 233 -2.75 -9.51 -2.13
C SER A 233 -2.45 -10.91 -2.65
N PHE A 234 -3.32 -11.47 -3.51
CA PHE A 234 -3.17 -12.81 -4.04
C PHE A 234 -2.00 -12.93 -5.03
N SER A 235 -1.76 -11.87 -5.81
CA SER A 235 -0.64 -11.79 -6.75
C SER A 235 0.69 -11.73 -6.00
N ILE A 236 0.76 -10.93 -4.93
CA ILE A 236 1.93 -10.86 -4.04
C ILE A 236 2.19 -12.22 -3.38
N ILE A 237 1.16 -12.86 -2.83
CA ILE A 237 1.29 -14.19 -2.21
C ILE A 237 1.77 -15.22 -3.24
N ARG A 238 1.24 -15.24 -4.47
CA ARG A 238 1.68 -16.17 -5.53
C ARG A 238 3.15 -15.95 -5.94
N ALA A 239 3.59 -14.70 -6.01
CA ALA A 239 4.97 -14.36 -6.34
C ALA A 239 5.95 -14.73 -5.20
N VAL A 240 5.53 -14.53 -3.95
CA VAL A 240 6.42 -14.65 -2.77
C VAL A 240 6.36 -16.05 -2.12
N ALA A 241 5.26 -16.79 -2.26
CA ALA A 241 5.10 -18.13 -1.66
C ALA A 241 6.20 -19.14 -2.02
N PRO A 242 6.71 -19.23 -3.27
CA PRO A 242 7.82 -20.12 -3.60
C PRO A 242 9.10 -19.78 -2.83
N LEU A 243 9.39 -18.49 -2.65
CA LEU A 243 10.57 -17.98 -1.94
C LEU A 243 10.45 -18.20 -0.43
N VAL A 244 9.28 -17.94 0.16
CA VAL A 244 9.01 -18.24 1.58
C VAL A 244 9.11 -19.74 1.84
N LYS A 245 8.60 -20.57 0.94
CA LYS A 245 8.72 -22.03 1.03
C LYS A 245 10.18 -22.49 0.97
N GLN A 246 11.02 -21.87 0.16
CA GLN A 246 12.47 -22.15 0.13
C GLN A 246 13.16 -21.70 1.41
N GLN A 247 12.83 -20.51 1.93
CA GLN A 247 13.40 -19.98 3.17
C GLN A 247 13.03 -20.85 4.38
N LEU A 248 11.76 -21.26 4.50
CA LEU A 248 11.31 -22.16 5.57
C LEU A 248 11.94 -23.54 5.47
N ARG A 249 12.23 -24.04 4.26
CA ARG A 249 12.99 -25.28 4.06
C ARG A 249 14.42 -25.16 4.54
N LYS A 250 15.13 -24.08 4.16
CA LYS A 250 16.48 -23.79 4.64
C LYS A 250 16.54 -23.65 6.16
N GLN A 251 15.63 -22.88 6.75
CA GLN A 251 15.56 -22.74 8.23
C GLN A 251 15.25 -24.06 8.93
N LYS A 252 14.43 -24.92 8.31
CA LYS A 252 14.15 -26.26 8.84
C LYS A 252 15.38 -27.17 8.72
N GLU A 253 16.09 -27.12 7.60
CA GLU A 253 17.34 -27.85 7.37
C GLU A 253 18.46 -27.40 8.33
N GLU A 254 18.60 -26.09 8.57
CA GLU A 254 19.53 -25.50 9.54
C GLU A 254 19.17 -25.89 10.98
N ARG A 255 17.89 -25.87 11.36
CA ARG A 255 17.43 -26.36 12.67
C ARG A 255 17.67 -27.86 12.87
N LEU A 256 17.62 -28.64 11.79
CA LEU A 256 17.93 -30.08 11.81
C LEU A 256 19.44 -30.32 11.87
N ALA A 257 20.26 -29.49 11.20
CA ALA A 257 21.72 -29.56 11.21
C ALA A 257 22.32 -29.10 12.56
N ALA A 258 21.72 -28.11 13.23
CA ALA A 258 22.14 -27.62 14.53
C ALA A 258 21.87 -28.60 15.70
N GLY A 259 21.22 -29.75 15.44
CA GLY A 259 20.96 -30.80 16.43
C GLY A 259 22.04 -31.90 16.52
N GLY A 260 23.15 -31.80 15.77
CA GLY A 260 24.25 -32.76 15.75
C GLY A 260 25.54 -32.22 16.38
N SER A 261 26.08 -32.95 17.35
CA SER A 261 27.21 -32.65 18.25
C SER A 261 28.57 -32.26 17.63
N GLY A 262 29.24 -31.26 18.24
CA GLY A 262 30.53 -31.43 18.95
C GLY A 262 31.89 -31.13 18.25
N GLU A 263 32.57 -30.07 18.77
CA GLU A 263 34.05 -29.85 18.95
C GLU A 263 35.01 -29.84 17.73
N SER A 264 36.10 -29.06 17.60
CA SER A 264 36.90 -28.18 18.48
C SER A 264 37.79 -27.23 17.64
N GLN A 265 38.22 -26.10 18.23
CA GLN A 265 39.54 -25.37 18.18
C GLN A 265 40.35 -25.27 16.86
N THR A 266 41.07 -24.19 16.49
CA THR A 266 41.78 -23.13 17.23
C THR A 266 42.23 -22.02 16.25
N ASP A 267 42.38 -20.80 16.79
CA ASP A 267 43.32 -19.70 16.50
C ASP A 267 43.60 -19.24 15.05
N ASP A 268 43.38 -17.94 14.79
CA ASP A 268 44.52 -17.01 14.68
C ASP A 268 44.10 -15.53 14.70
N ALA A 269 44.96 -14.74 15.35
CA ALA A 269 44.81 -13.31 15.54
C ALA A 269 45.12 -12.51 14.27
N VAL A 270 44.23 -11.60 13.86
CA VAL A 270 44.56 -10.52 12.92
C VAL A 270 43.91 -9.20 13.37
N SER A 271 44.81 -8.26 13.68
CA SER A 271 44.69 -6.80 13.77
C SER A 271 43.30 -6.16 13.70
N LYS A 272 42.96 -5.40 14.74
CA LYS A 272 42.00 -4.28 14.68
C LYS A 272 42.39 -3.34 13.54
N SER A 273 41.68 -3.41 12.42
CA SER A 273 41.57 -2.29 11.49
C SER A 273 40.34 -1.48 11.90
N GLU A 274 40.55 -0.19 12.14
CA GLU A 274 39.50 0.75 12.53
C GLU A 274 38.46 0.86 11.42
N GLY A 275 37.32 0.18 11.58
CA GLY A 275 36.15 0.38 10.73
C GLY A 275 35.62 1.80 10.90
N SER A 276 35.10 2.38 9.82
CA SER A 276 34.33 3.62 9.91
C SER A 276 33.10 3.36 10.76
N SER A 277 33.05 3.93 11.97
CA SER A 277 31.80 4.05 12.70
C SER A 277 30.78 4.78 11.80
N GLY A 278 29.50 4.41 11.89
CA GLY A 278 28.45 5.11 11.16
C GLY A 278 28.49 6.62 11.46
N ASN A 279 27.84 7.45 10.64
CA ASN A 279 27.81 8.90 10.86
C ASN A 279 26.50 9.29 11.59
N PRO A 280 26.46 9.27 12.94
CA PRO A 280 25.25 9.52 13.69
C PRO A 280 24.71 10.94 13.49
N VAL A 281 25.58 11.92 13.24
CA VAL A 281 25.18 13.31 12.98
C VAL A 281 24.44 13.40 11.65
N GLN A 282 24.97 12.77 10.60
CA GLN A 282 24.30 12.72 9.31
C GLN A 282 22.99 11.93 9.40
N ALA A 283 22.98 10.79 10.09
CA ALA A 283 21.78 9.98 10.29
C ALA A 283 20.69 10.76 11.02
N ALA A 284 21.03 11.48 12.08
CA ALA A 284 20.09 12.34 12.82
C ALA A 284 19.57 13.49 11.95
N GLY A 285 20.43 14.13 11.15
CA GLY A 285 20.02 15.17 10.21
C GLY A 285 19.05 14.64 9.14
N LEU A 286 19.32 13.47 8.58
CA LEU A 286 18.45 12.81 7.61
C LEU A 286 17.12 12.35 8.24
N ALA A 287 17.14 11.87 9.48
CA ALA A 287 15.92 11.53 10.21
C ALA A 287 15.06 12.76 10.49
N ALA A 288 15.68 13.88 10.89
CA ALA A 288 14.99 15.16 11.08
C ALA A 288 14.38 15.69 9.77
N LEU A 289 15.12 15.59 8.65
CA LEU A 289 14.59 15.91 7.32
C LEU A 289 13.44 14.98 6.92
N GLY A 290 13.54 13.69 7.23
CA GLY A 290 12.44 12.73 7.04
C GLY A 290 11.20 13.09 7.85
N ALA A 291 11.36 13.41 9.13
CA ALA A 291 10.26 13.85 9.99
C ALA A 291 9.64 15.16 9.49
N LEU A 292 10.46 16.12 9.05
CA LEU A 292 9.99 17.35 8.44
C LEU A 292 9.21 17.09 7.14
N TYR A 293 9.73 16.22 6.26
CA TYR A 293 9.05 15.82 5.02
C TYR A 293 7.67 15.21 5.33
N TRP A 294 7.63 14.23 6.23
CA TRP A 294 6.38 13.59 6.67
C TRP A 294 5.40 14.59 7.25
N PHE A 295 5.88 15.47 8.13
CA PHE A 295 5.04 16.49 8.72
C PHE A 295 4.48 17.42 7.64
N VAL A 296 5.33 18.03 6.82
CA VAL A 296 4.92 19.03 5.83
C VAL A 296 3.98 18.41 4.79
N LEU A 297 4.39 17.33 4.12
CA LEU A 297 3.69 16.83 2.93
C LEU A 297 2.61 15.80 3.24
N LEU A 298 2.68 15.09 4.37
CA LEU A 298 1.72 14.01 4.67
C LEU A 298 0.78 14.35 5.83
N LEU A 299 1.28 14.99 6.89
CA LEU A 299 0.53 15.06 8.17
C LEU A 299 0.02 16.45 8.54
N SER A 300 0.58 17.52 7.98
CA SER A 300 0.28 18.89 8.39
C SER A 300 -1.20 19.22 8.17
N PRO A 301 -1.86 19.97 9.08
CA PRO A 301 -3.27 20.29 8.92
C PRO A 301 -3.60 21.00 7.61
N PRO A 302 -4.87 20.98 7.16
CA PRO A 302 -5.29 21.75 5.99
C PRO A 302 -4.96 23.25 6.15
N GLY A 303 -4.41 23.86 5.09
CA GLY A 303 -4.01 25.27 5.10
C GLY A 303 -2.76 25.61 5.92
N TRP A 304 -2.08 24.63 6.53
CA TRP A 304 -0.83 24.87 7.25
C TRP A 304 0.25 25.42 6.31
N GLY A 305 0.78 26.62 6.60
CA GLY A 305 1.83 27.24 5.80
C GLY A 305 1.44 27.59 4.36
N GLY A 306 0.14 27.62 4.03
CA GLY A 306 -0.34 27.81 2.66
C GLY A 306 -0.18 26.57 1.77
N LEU A 307 0.02 25.38 2.37
CA LEU A 307 0.08 24.14 1.62
C LEU A 307 -1.28 23.81 0.97
N PRO A 308 -1.26 23.34 -0.28
CA PRO A 308 -2.47 22.92 -0.99
C PRO A 308 -2.96 21.57 -0.47
N GLY A 309 -4.24 21.29 -0.75
CA GLY A 309 -4.87 19.99 -0.52
C GLY A 309 -4.93 19.52 0.94
N GLU A 310 -5.55 18.36 1.08
CA GLU A 310 -5.77 17.69 2.35
C GLU A 310 -4.56 16.83 2.76
N PRO A 311 -4.28 16.66 4.06
CA PRO A 311 -3.29 15.71 4.54
C PRO A 311 -3.69 14.27 4.30
N MET A 312 -2.72 13.36 4.38
CA MET A 312 -2.90 11.91 4.19
C MET A 312 -4.03 11.31 5.02
N TRP A 313 -4.24 11.79 6.25
CA TRP A 313 -5.28 11.30 7.16
C TRP A 313 -6.69 11.85 6.86
N ALA A 314 -6.82 12.85 5.97
CA ALA A 314 -8.09 13.43 5.53
C ALA A 314 -8.24 13.47 4.00
N VAL A 315 -7.49 12.64 3.27
CA VAL A 315 -7.54 12.59 1.81
C VAL A 315 -8.96 12.28 1.33
N ALA A 316 -9.47 13.12 0.43
CA ALA A 316 -10.76 12.91 -0.21
C ALA A 316 -10.77 11.59 -1.01
N PRO A 317 -11.89 10.84 -1.03
CA PRO A 317 -11.98 9.58 -1.78
C PRO A 317 -11.61 9.73 -3.27
N ASP A 318 -11.95 10.85 -3.89
CA ASP A 318 -11.65 11.10 -5.31
C ASP A 318 -10.14 11.24 -5.57
N THR A 319 -9.40 11.91 -4.68
CA THR A 319 -7.94 11.99 -4.74
C THR A 319 -7.31 10.61 -4.57
N LEU A 320 -7.80 9.81 -3.62
CA LEU A 320 -7.32 8.43 -3.42
C LEU A 320 -7.59 7.55 -4.65
N ASN A 321 -8.76 7.68 -5.27
CA ASN A 321 -9.10 6.97 -6.51
C ASN A 321 -8.18 7.40 -7.66
N GLY A 322 -7.81 8.68 -7.73
CA GLY A 322 -6.82 9.20 -8.68
C GLY A 322 -5.46 8.50 -8.52
N VAL A 323 -4.93 8.45 -7.30
CA VAL A 323 -3.65 7.77 -6.99
C VAL A 323 -3.71 6.28 -7.32
N ILE A 324 -4.83 5.60 -7.03
CA ILE A 324 -5.03 4.19 -7.40
C ILE A 324 -5.05 4.03 -8.91
N ALA A 325 -5.72 4.92 -9.65
CA ALA A 325 -5.76 4.89 -11.10
C ALA A 325 -4.38 5.11 -11.72
N GLU A 326 -3.61 6.08 -11.21
CA GLU A 326 -2.21 6.32 -11.59
C GLU A 326 -1.34 5.10 -11.31
N SER A 327 -1.45 4.52 -10.12
CA SER A 327 -0.71 3.31 -9.72
C SER A 327 -1.10 2.07 -10.52
N THR A 328 -2.34 2.02 -11.02
CA THR A 328 -2.82 0.94 -11.88
C THR A 328 -2.20 1.04 -13.28
N ASP A 329 -1.95 2.28 -13.75
CA ASP A 329 -1.24 2.57 -14.99
C ASP A 329 0.26 2.88 -14.77
N PHE A 330 0.87 2.07 -13.91
CA PHE A 330 2.29 2.15 -13.61
C PHE A 330 3.14 1.84 -14.86
N PHE A 331 4.04 2.77 -15.19
CA PHE A 331 4.94 2.74 -16.35
C PHE A 331 4.26 2.53 -17.71
N PHE A 332 2.99 2.95 -17.86
CA PHE A 332 2.22 2.79 -19.09
C PHE A 332 2.05 1.31 -19.52
N VAL A 333 2.27 0.37 -18.61
CA VAL A 333 2.26 -1.06 -18.93
C VAL A 333 0.86 -1.52 -19.30
N LEU A 334 -0.16 -1.09 -18.56
CA LEU A 334 -1.52 -1.56 -18.75
C LEU A 334 -2.14 -1.11 -20.10
N PRO A 335 -2.03 0.16 -20.53
CA PRO A 335 -2.43 0.59 -21.87
C PRO A 335 -1.73 -0.20 -22.98
N LEU A 336 -0.43 -0.45 -22.85
CA LEU A 336 0.32 -1.23 -23.84
C LEU A 336 -0.16 -2.68 -23.91
N LEU A 337 -0.43 -3.30 -22.75
CA LEU A 337 -1.01 -4.64 -22.68
C LEU A 337 -2.42 -4.67 -23.30
N ASN A 338 -3.28 -3.71 -22.98
CA ASN A 338 -4.61 -3.61 -23.55
C ASN A 338 -4.57 -3.39 -25.07
N GLN A 339 -3.66 -2.55 -25.57
CA GLN A 339 -3.43 -2.38 -27.02
C GLN A 339 -2.94 -3.67 -27.69
N ALA A 340 -2.17 -4.49 -26.99
CA ALA A 340 -1.76 -5.82 -27.44
C ALA A 340 -2.87 -6.89 -27.28
N GLY A 341 -4.06 -6.52 -26.80
CA GLY A 341 -5.19 -7.43 -26.61
C GLY A 341 -5.11 -8.28 -25.34
N VAL A 342 -4.20 -7.95 -24.41
CA VAL A 342 -4.07 -8.62 -23.11
C VAL A 342 -4.89 -7.87 -22.06
N ASP A 343 -5.91 -8.55 -21.54
CA ASP A 343 -6.76 -8.05 -20.46
C ASP A 343 -6.29 -8.63 -19.11
N LEU A 344 -5.37 -7.92 -18.45
CA LEU A 344 -4.78 -8.34 -17.18
C LEU A 344 -5.53 -7.78 -15.97
N LEU A 345 -5.89 -6.49 -16.02
CA LEU A 345 -6.53 -5.74 -14.92
C LEU A 345 -7.79 -4.99 -15.39
N GLY A 346 -8.36 -5.36 -16.53
CA GLY A 346 -9.39 -4.57 -17.21
C GLY A 346 -8.81 -3.53 -18.15
N ALA A 347 -9.68 -2.61 -18.56
CA ALA A 347 -9.30 -1.44 -19.32
C ALA A 347 -8.47 -0.47 -18.46
N ALA A 348 -7.39 0.06 -19.03
CA ALA A 348 -6.58 1.08 -18.39
C ALA A 348 -7.46 2.26 -17.95
N PRO A 349 -7.31 2.73 -16.69
CA PRO A 349 -8.11 3.82 -16.19
C PRO A 349 -7.81 5.11 -16.96
N ALA A 350 -8.84 5.93 -17.19
CA ALA A 350 -8.68 7.22 -17.83
C ALA A 350 -8.10 8.22 -16.83
N VAL A 351 -6.78 8.42 -16.87
CA VAL A 351 -6.06 9.39 -16.04
C VAL A 351 -5.65 10.60 -16.88
N HIS A 352 -5.73 11.80 -16.31
CA HIS A 352 -5.29 13.01 -17.00
C HIS A 352 -3.79 12.90 -17.37
N PRO A 353 -3.38 13.24 -18.62
CA PRO A 353 -2.03 12.96 -19.09
C PRO A 353 -0.92 13.63 -18.28
N VAL A 354 -1.18 14.83 -17.74
CA VAL A 354 -0.23 15.55 -16.90
C VAL A 354 0.03 14.79 -15.60
N THR A 355 -1.02 14.35 -14.90
CA THR A 355 -0.88 13.66 -13.62
C THR A 355 -0.15 12.34 -13.79
N LEU A 356 -0.57 11.54 -14.79
CA LEU A 356 0.07 10.26 -15.08
C LEU A 356 1.54 10.42 -15.53
N GLY A 357 1.82 11.47 -16.30
CA GLY A 357 3.19 11.79 -16.73
C GLY A 357 4.09 12.20 -15.56
N VAL A 358 3.61 13.04 -14.65
CA VAL A 358 4.38 13.45 -13.46
C VAL A 358 4.65 12.25 -12.56
N PHE A 359 3.62 11.43 -12.29
CA PHE A 359 3.72 10.21 -11.50
C PHE A 359 4.76 9.24 -12.08
N ASN A 360 4.61 8.83 -13.35
CA ASN A 360 5.52 7.88 -13.98
C ASN A 360 6.95 8.43 -14.16
N PHE A 361 7.11 9.75 -14.28
CA PHE A 361 8.44 10.36 -14.30
C PHE A 361 9.13 10.27 -12.93
N ALA A 362 8.43 10.59 -11.85
CA ALA A 362 8.94 10.45 -10.49
C ALA A 362 9.32 8.99 -10.20
N GLU A 363 8.45 8.05 -10.58
CA GLU A 363 8.67 6.62 -10.41
C GLU A 363 9.85 6.09 -11.23
N ALA A 364 10.01 6.55 -12.48
CA ALA A 364 11.16 6.20 -13.30
C ALA A 364 12.48 6.70 -12.67
N PHE A 365 12.44 7.83 -11.97
CA PHE A 365 13.61 8.38 -11.28
C PHE A 365 14.00 7.52 -10.08
N VAL A 366 13.09 7.24 -9.15
CA VAL A 366 13.39 6.36 -8.00
C VAL A 366 13.72 4.93 -8.41
N PHE A 367 13.13 4.43 -9.49
CA PHE A 367 13.50 3.16 -10.10
C PHE A 367 14.99 3.12 -10.43
N MET A 368 15.51 4.15 -11.11
CA MET A 368 16.93 4.25 -11.47
C MET A 368 17.88 4.43 -10.27
N LEU A 369 17.39 4.75 -9.07
CA LEU A 369 18.24 4.86 -7.89
C LEU A 369 18.65 3.48 -7.33
N LEU A 370 17.91 2.40 -7.59
CA LEU A 370 18.18 1.08 -7.00
C LEU A 370 19.61 0.58 -7.24
N PRO A 371 20.18 0.60 -8.48
CA PRO A 371 21.56 0.18 -8.69
C PRO A 371 22.56 0.92 -7.80
N LEU A 372 22.38 2.24 -7.59
CA LEU A 372 23.26 3.05 -6.75
C LEU A 372 23.15 2.63 -5.28
N LEU A 373 21.92 2.38 -4.80
CA LEU A 373 21.68 1.94 -3.43
C LEU A 373 22.29 0.56 -3.14
N LEU A 374 22.42 -0.31 -4.15
CA LEU A 374 23.04 -1.62 -4.02
C LEU A 374 24.58 -1.60 -4.14
N MET A 375 25.13 -0.60 -4.84
CA MET A 375 26.58 -0.45 -5.04
C MET A 375 27.32 -0.06 -3.78
N ASP A 376 26.67 0.63 -2.84
CA ASP A 376 27.27 0.98 -1.55
C ASP A 376 27.03 -0.09 -0.47
N ARG A 377 28.06 -0.37 0.32
CA ARG A 377 28.02 -1.35 1.42
C ARG A 377 26.99 -1.03 2.49
N LYS A 378 26.80 0.26 2.80
CA LYS A 378 25.80 0.69 3.78
C LYS A 378 24.38 0.31 3.35
N GLY A 379 24.14 0.22 2.05
CA GLY A 379 22.89 -0.29 1.48
C GLY A 379 22.80 -1.82 1.49
N ARG A 380 23.89 -2.54 1.24
CA ARG A 380 23.86 -4.02 1.18
C ARG A 380 23.48 -4.70 2.49
N ASP A 381 23.91 -4.15 3.61
CA ASP A 381 23.65 -4.73 4.93
C ASP A 381 22.24 -4.38 5.44
N LEU A 382 21.53 -3.52 4.70
CA LEU A 382 20.12 -3.23 4.89
C LEU A 382 19.27 -4.02 3.89
N PRO A 383 17.97 -4.26 4.18
CA PRO A 383 17.06 -4.87 3.22
C PRO A 383 16.67 -3.86 2.12
N THR A 384 17.65 -3.34 1.38
CA THR A 384 17.52 -2.25 0.41
C THR A 384 16.49 -2.54 -0.67
N GLY A 385 16.45 -3.76 -1.21
CA GLY A 385 15.42 -4.14 -2.18
C GLY A 385 13.99 -4.02 -1.62
N LYS A 386 13.79 -4.29 -0.33
CA LYS A 386 12.47 -4.11 0.32
C LYS A 386 12.14 -2.65 0.52
N TRP A 387 13.09 -1.86 1.03
CA TRP A 387 12.92 -0.41 1.21
C TRP A 387 12.62 0.28 -0.11
N TRP A 388 13.42 -0.02 -1.14
CA TRP A 388 13.21 0.48 -2.48
C TRP A 388 11.85 0.04 -3.06
N GLY A 389 11.45 -1.22 -2.87
CA GLY A 389 10.15 -1.71 -3.34
C GLY A 389 8.96 -0.95 -2.74
N ILE A 390 9.09 -0.47 -1.50
CA ILE A 390 8.08 0.42 -0.89
C ILE A 390 8.25 1.86 -1.41
N SER A 391 9.48 2.33 -1.64
CA SER A 391 9.76 3.63 -2.26
C SER A 391 9.29 3.78 -3.71
N MET A 392 8.97 2.69 -4.41
CA MET A 392 8.29 2.73 -5.72
C MET A 392 6.81 3.19 -5.63
N PHE A 393 6.32 3.49 -4.44
CA PHE A 393 4.95 4.00 -4.22
C PHE A 393 4.93 5.12 -3.16
N LEU A 394 5.83 5.04 -2.17
CA LEU A 394 5.96 6.04 -1.11
C LEU A 394 7.23 6.90 -1.25
N THR A 395 7.91 6.82 -2.40
CA THR A 395 8.97 7.75 -2.83
C THR A 395 9.92 8.18 -1.68
N ASN A 396 10.04 9.47 -1.37
CA ASN A 396 10.87 9.96 -0.29
C ASN A 396 10.27 9.81 1.10
N ALA A 397 8.97 9.55 1.23
CA ALA A 397 8.38 9.21 2.53
C ALA A 397 9.06 7.96 3.12
N THR A 398 9.48 7.01 2.29
CA THR A 398 10.27 5.85 2.74
C THR A 398 11.76 5.97 2.46
N LEU A 399 12.18 6.66 1.41
CA LEU A 399 13.60 6.77 1.06
C LEU A 399 14.38 7.62 2.09
N LEU A 400 13.78 8.67 2.67
CA LEU A 400 14.45 9.48 3.71
C LEU A 400 14.77 8.69 4.98
N PRO A 401 13.82 7.96 5.61
CA PRO A 401 14.11 7.06 6.73
C PRO A 401 15.15 5.98 6.38
N TYR A 402 15.08 5.44 5.16
CA TYR A 402 16.08 4.50 4.67
C TYR A 402 17.47 5.14 4.60
N MET A 403 17.60 6.37 4.07
CA MET A 403 18.88 7.08 3.96
C MET A 403 19.46 7.42 5.33
N ALA A 404 18.61 7.78 6.31
CA ALA A 404 19.02 7.95 7.70
C ALA A 404 19.60 6.66 8.29
N SER A 405 18.90 5.54 8.10
CA SER A 405 19.33 4.21 8.54
C SER A 405 20.65 3.81 7.87
N ARG A 406 20.76 4.01 6.55
CA ARG A 406 21.96 3.79 5.75
C ARG A 406 23.15 4.59 6.30
N SER A 407 22.96 5.85 6.66
CA SER A 407 24.04 6.68 7.24
C SER A 407 24.47 6.22 8.64
N ALA A 408 23.59 5.59 9.41
CA ALA A 408 23.90 5.04 10.73
C ALA A 408 24.64 3.69 10.67
N THR A 409 24.55 2.95 9.56
CA THR A 409 25.19 1.63 9.41
C THR A 409 26.72 1.75 9.39
N PRO A 410 27.45 1.08 10.31
CA PRO A 410 28.91 1.06 10.32
C PRO A 410 29.46 0.18 9.18
N VAL A 411 30.64 0.53 8.66
CA VAL A 411 31.32 -0.26 7.61
C VAL A 411 32.63 -0.81 8.16
N PRO A 412 32.80 -2.14 8.28
CA PRO A 412 34.06 -2.74 8.71
C PRO A 412 35.19 -2.42 7.73
N ALA A 413 36.40 -2.14 8.23
CA ALA A 413 37.55 -1.79 7.41
C ALA A 413 38.04 -2.94 6.49
N SER A 414 37.64 -4.19 6.76
CA SER A 414 37.88 -5.32 5.86
C SER A 414 37.12 -5.22 4.53
N TRP A 415 36.11 -4.34 4.41
CA TRP A 415 35.28 -4.23 3.22
C TRP A 415 35.99 -3.64 2.01
N GLU A 416 36.84 -2.62 2.17
CA GLU A 416 37.63 -2.09 1.04
C GLU A 416 38.57 -3.15 0.46
N ALA A 417 39.02 -4.09 1.29
CA ALA A 417 39.84 -5.24 0.89
C ALA A 417 39.00 -6.39 0.30
N GLU A 418 37.68 -6.42 0.57
CA GLU A 418 36.75 -7.50 0.20
C GLU A 418 35.83 -7.07 -0.95
N LYS A 419 36.37 -6.42 -1.99
CA LYS A 419 35.76 -6.49 -3.33
C LYS A 419 35.91 -7.92 -3.82
N ILE A 420 34.96 -8.79 -3.48
CA ILE A 420 35.04 -10.21 -3.83
C ILE A 420 34.84 -10.35 -5.34
N ALA A 421 35.94 -10.38 -6.08
CA ALA A 421 35.94 -10.54 -7.54
C ALA A 421 35.24 -11.84 -8.00
N ASN A 422 35.03 -12.80 -7.09
CA ASN A 422 34.54 -14.15 -7.36
C ASN A 422 33.20 -14.51 -6.68
N THR A 423 32.42 -13.56 -6.13
CA THR A 423 31.07 -13.86 -5.62
C THR A 423 30.05 -13.87 -6.74
N GLU A 424 29.35 -14.99 -6.92
CA GLU A 424 28.20 -15.09 -7.84
C GLU A 424 27.07 -14.15 -7.41
N GLY A 425 26.56 -13.34 -8.34
CA GLY A 425 25.47 -12.40 -8.11
C GLY A 425 25.53 -11.17 -9.01
N LEU A 426 24.60 -10.23 -8.81
CA LEU A 426 24.56 -8.97 -9.54
C LEU A 426 25.77 -8.11 -9.19
N ALA A 427 26.49 -7.60 -10.20
CA ALA A 427 27.74 -6.86 -10.03
C ALA A 427 27.60 -5.66 -9.08
N GLU A 428 26.45 -5.01 -9.11
CA GLU A 428 26.06 -3.90 -8.24
C GLU A 428 26.09 -4.32 -6.78
N SER A 429 25.47 -5.46 -6.47
CA SER A 429 25.35 -6.02 -5.11
C SER A 429 26.57 -6.80 -4.62
N THR A 430 27.42 -7.31 -5.51
CA THR A 430 28.59 -8.11 -5.12
C THR A 430 29.88 -7.32 -5.20
N ARG A 431 30.14 -6.67 -6.34
CA ARG A 431 31.40 -5.95 -6.64
C ARG A 431 31.32 -4.43 -6.44
N GLY A 432 30.11 -3.88 -6.43
CA GLY A 432 29.89 -2.44 -6.16
C GLY A 432 30.15 -1.60 -7.40
N GLU A 433 29.99 -2.21 -8.56
CA GLU A 433 30.35 -1.64 -9.84
C GLU A 433 29.17 -1.75 -10.80
N LYS A 434 29.12 -0.86 -11.79
CA LYS A 434 28.10 -0.88 -12.84
C LYS A 434 28.14 -2.20 -13.60
N GLY A 435 27.01 -2.89 -13.65
CA GLY A 435 26.81 -4.15 -14.35
C GLY A 435 25.58 -4.10 -15.25
N LEU A 436 25.00 -5.28 -15.48
CA LEU A 436 23.83 -5.42 -16.35
C LEU A 436 22.62 -4.69 -15.77
N MET A 437 22.42 -4.73 -14.45
CA MET A 437 21.27 -4.09 -13.80
C MET A 437 21.32 -2.58 -13.94
N SER A 438 22.49 -1.98 -13.79
CA SER A 438 22.69 -0.54 -14.00
C SER A 438 22.24 -0.13 -15.40
N ARG A 439 22.69 -0.86 -16.42
CA ARG A 439 22.33 -0.59 -17.81
C ARG A 439 20.86 -0.82 -18.10
N THR A 440 20.26 -1.90 -17.61
CA THR A 440 18.84 -2.18 -17.85
C THR A 440 17.94 -1.18 -17.12
N PHE A 441 18.27 -0.84 -15.87
CA PHE A 441 17.51 0.14 -15.11
C PHE A 441 17.65 1.55 -15.69
N GLY A 442 18.86 1.95 -16.08
CA GLY A 442 19.12 3.22 -16.74
C GLY A 442 18.40 3.33 -18.08
N ALA A 443 18.46 2.29 -18.93
CA ALA A 443 17.76 2.27 -20.22
C ALA A 443 16.25 2.33 -20.06
N PHE A 444 15.70 1.48 -19.19
CA PHE A 444 14.26 1.39 -18.97
C PHE A 444 13.72 2.68 -18.32
N GLY A 445 14.37 3.16 -17.27
CA GLY A 445 14.00 4.42 -16.61
C GLY A 445 14.05 5.60 -17.58
N LEU A 446 15.08 5.69 -18.43
CA LEU A 446 15.18 6.72 -19.48
C LEU A 446 14.00 6.66 -20.45
N VAL A 447 13.66 5.47 -20.95
CA VAL A 447 12.53 5.28 -21.88
C VAL A 447 11.22 5.71 -21.22
N VAL A 448 10.95 5.25 -20.00
CA VAL A 448 9.73 5.60 -19.27
C VAL A 448 9.67 7.09 -18.98
N GLY A 449 10.77 7.72 -18.55
CA GLY A 449 10.75 9.17 -18.26
C GLY A 449 10.60 10.04 -19.52
N VAL A 450 11.21 9.66 -20.65
CA VAL A 450 10.97 10.32 -21.94
C VAL A 450 9.51 10.17 -22.34
N LEU A 451 8.96 8.96 -22.23
CA LEU A 451 7.55 8.69 -22.51
C LEU A 451 6.63 9.48 -21.59
N SER A 452 6.99 9.64 -20.32
CA SER A 452 6.24 10.41 -19.33
C SER A 452 6.15 11.89 -19.68
N ILE A 453 7.27 12.49 -20.11
CA ILE A 453 7.29 13.88 -20.60
C ILE A 453 6.46 14.01 -21.87
N TRP A 454 6.61 13.08 -22.82
CA TRP A 454 5.80 13.06 -24.03
C TRP A 454 4.31 12.89 -23.72
N TRP A 455 3.95 12.05 -22.75
CA TRP A 455 2.58 11.83 -22.35
C TRP A 455 1.97 13.10 -21.77
N ALA A 456 2.65 13.74 -20.83
CA ALA A 456 2.23 15.00 -20.25
C ALA A 456 2.10 16.11 -21.32
N ALA A 457 3.01 16.19 -22.29
CA ALA A 457 3.03 17.30 -23.26
C ALA A 457 2.21 17.05 -24.53
N ALA A 458 2.07 15.80 -24.96
CA ALA A 458 1.66 15.44 -26.32
C ALA A 458 0.74 14.20 -26.44
N ALA A 459 0.23 13.64 -25.34
CA ALA A 459 -0.88 12.68 -25.39
C ALA A 459 -2.10 13.23 -26.15
N ASP A 460 -3.09 12.38 -26.44
CA ASP A 460 -4.29 12.77 -27.20
C ASP A 460 -4.98 14.02 -26.61
N PRO A 461 -5.13 15.12 -27.38
CA PRO A 461 -5.83 16.32 -26.94
C PRO A 461 -7.28 16.08 -26.47
N ALA A 462 -7.94 15.02 -26.95
CA ALA A 462 -9.28 14.65 -26.49
C ALA A 462 -9.31 14.22 -25.01
N VAL A 463 -8.17 13.82 -24.43
CA VAL A 463 -8.06 13.34 -23.05
C VAL A 463 -7.62 14.45 -22.09
N GLY A 464 -6.68 15.31 -22.52
CA GLY A 464 -6.04 16.29 -21.64
C GLY A 464 -5.94 17.71 -22.17
N GLY A 465 -6.67 18.06 -23.22
CA GLY A 465 -6.62 19.39 -23.83
C GLY A 465 -5.31 19.66 -24.58
N ASP A 466 -5.15 20.90 -25.03
CA ASP A 466 -3.92 21.34 -25.68
C ASP A 466 -2.77 21.61 -24.69
N LEU A 467 -1.61 22.04 -25.18
CA LEU A 467 -0.44 22.27 -24.30
C LEU A 467 -0.68 23.40 -23.28
N ALA A 468 -1.50 24.40 -23.62
CA ALA A 468 -1.82 25.50 -22.72
C ALA A 468 -2.79 25.03 -21.62
N ASP A 469 -3.81 24.26 -21.99
CA ASP A 469 -4.73 23.62 -21.04
C ASP A 469 -3.97 22.75 -20.03
N ARG A 470 -2.98 21.99 -20.50
CA ARG A 470 -2.14 21.13 -19.65
C ARG A 470 -1.25 21.93 -18.71
N GLY A 471 -0.70 23.05 -19.16
CA GLY A 471 0.07 23.95 -18.30
C GLY A 471 -0.79 24.57 -17.21
N ALA A 472 -2.03 24.96 -17.54
CA ALA A 472 -3.00 25.47 -16.58
C ALA A 472 -3.39 24.37 -15.57
N PHE A 473 -3.72 23.18 -16.06
CA PHE A 473 -4.04 22.02 -15.23
C PHE A 473 -2.87 21.65 -14.30
N PHE A 474 -1.63 21.66 -14.79
CA PHE A 474 -0.46 21.40 -13.94
C PHE A 474 -0.33 22.41 -12.81
N THR A 475 -0.60 23.69 -13.08
CA THR A 475 -0.56 24.75 -12.07
C THR A 475 -1.66 24.57 -11.03
N GLU A 476 -2.88 24.23 -11.48
CA GLU A 476 -4.00 23.90 -10.60
C GLU A 476 -3.67 22.67 -9.74
N LEU A 477 -3.12 21.62 -10.35
CA LEU A 477 -2.72 20.39 -9.68
C LEU A 477 -1.76 20.66 -8.51
N LEU A 478 -0.74 21.50 -8.71
CA LEU A 478 0.23 21.87 -7.66
C LEU A 478 -0.32 22.81 -6.59
N THR A 479 -1.47 23.43 -6.80
CA THR A 479 -2.08 24.40 -5.86
C THR A 479 -3.38 23.89 -5.23
N ALA A 480 -3.91 22.78 -5.73
CA ALA A 480 -5.10 22.13 -5.22
C ALA A 480 -4.80 20.79 -4.52
N ASP A 481 -3.82 20.02 -5.01
CA ASP A 481 -3.57 18.66 -4.54
C ASP A 481 -2.18 18.49 -3.91
N ARG A 482 -2.19 18.03 -2.65
CA ARG A 482 -0.96 17.83 -1.88
C ARG A 482 -0.15 16.63 -2.36
N VAL A 483 -0.84 15.56 -2.79
CA VAL A 483 -0.19 14.34 -3.24
C VAL A 483 0.61 14.61 -4.52
N SER A 484 0.01 15.33 -5.47
CA SER A 484 0.67 15.75 -6.69
C SER A 484 1.81 16.72 -6.44
N LEU A 485 1.66 17.65 -5.49
CA LEU A 485 2.77 18.49 -5.03
C LEU A 485 3.92 17.63 -4.49
N ALA A 486 3.62 16.58 -3.71
CA ALA A 486 4.63 15.69 -3.16
C ALA A 486 5.46 15.01 -4.25
N PHE A 487 4.86 14.54 -5.35
CA PHE A 487 5.62 13.97 -6.48
C PHE A 487 6.60 14.97 -7.13
N VAL A 488 6.23 16.25 -7.21
CA VAL A 488 7.15 17.28 -7.72
C VAL A 488 8.29 17.56 -6.74
N VAL A 489 7.98 17.61 -5.45
CA VAL A 489 9.02 17.68 -4.40
C VAL A 489 9.92 16.45 -4.46
N ASP A 490 9.36 15.27 -4.69
CA ASP A 490 10.11 14.02 -4.80
C ASP A 490 11.14 14.06 -5.93
N ILE A 491 10.77 14.56 -7.11
CA ILE A 491 11.70 14.75 -8.24
C ILE A 491 12.88 15.65 -7.82
N ALA A 492 12.62 16.74 -7.10
CA ALA A 492 13.67 17.63 -6.61
C ALA A 492 14.58 16.93 -5.59
N VAL A 493 14.00 16.17 -4.65
CA VAL A 493 14.76 15.42 -3.64
C VAL A 493 15.55 14.26 -4.26
N PHE A 494 15.01 13.56 -5.26
CA PHE A 494 15.73 12.55 -6.04
C PHE A 494 16.93 13.14 -6.77
N SER A 495 16.83 14.39 -7.24
CA SER A 495 17.97 15.11 -7.83
C SER A 495 19.11 15.29 -6.81
N CYS A 496 18.77 15.60 -5.55
CA CYS A 496 19.74 15.65 -4.46
C CYS A 496 20.34 14.27 -4.18
N TRP A 497 19.54 13.20 -4.20
CA TRP A 497 20.05 11.83 -4.03
C TRP A 497 20.95 11.38 -5.16
N GLN A 498 20.60 11.66 -6.41
CA GLN A 498 21.46 11.43 -7.56
C GLN A 498 22.82 12.10 -7.33
N ALA A 499 22.82 13.41 -7.02
CA ALA A 499 24.06 14.15 -6.82
C ALA A 499 24.88 13.63 -5.63
N TYR A 500 24.22 13.23 -4.55
CA TYR A 500 24.86 12.68 -3.35
C TYR A 500 25.44 11.28 -3.60
N LEU A 501 24.65 10.36 -4.14
CA LEU A 501 25.03 8.96 -4.34
C LEU A 501 26.06 8.79 -5.45
N VAL A 502 25.87 9.45 -6.60
CA VAL A 502 26.87 9.42 -7.68
C VAL A 502 28.19 10.01 -7.18
N GLY A 503 28.15 11.11 -6.43
CA GLY A 503 29.36 11.72 -5.87
C GLY A 503 30.10 10.85 -4.85
N GLN A 504 29.41 9.90 -4.20
CA GLN A 504 30.04 8.93 -3.31
C GLN A 504 30.62 7.74 -4.08
N LEU A 505 29.91 7.25 -5.08
CA LEU A 505 30.26 6.05 -5.84
C LEU A 505 31.32 6.31 -6.91
N ASP A 506 31.27 7.49 -7.53
CA ASP A 506 32.10 7.89 -8.65
C ASP A 506 32.46 9.39 -8.53
N PRO A 507 33.47 9.72 -7.70
CA PRO A 507 33.88 11.11 -7.48
C PRO A 507 34.37 11.82 -8.76
N ASP A 508 34.86 11.05 -9.74
CA ASP A 508 35.36 11.52 -11.02
C ASP A 508 34.27 11.57 -12.10
N ALA A 509 33.02 11.23 -11.76
CA ALA A 509 31.90 11.30 -12.68
C ALA A 509 31.77 12.70 -13.30
N PRO A 510 31.52 12.82 -14.62
CA PRO A 510 31.28 14.11 -15.24
C PRO A 510 30.19 14.90 -14.50
N ALA A 511 30.37 16.21 -14.34
CA ALA A 511 29.41 17.05 -13.63
C ALA A 511 27.98 16.91 -14.18
N ALA A 512 27.84 16.71 -15.49
CA ALA A 512 26.53 16.45 -16.13
C ALA A 512 25.84 15.19 -15.58
N CYS A 513 26.58 14.10 -15.37
CA CYS A 513 26.06 12.86 -14.80
C CYS A 513 25.54 13.05 -13.37
N ARG A 514 26.20 13.92 -12.60
CA ARG A 514 25.88 14.16 -11.20
C ARG A 514 24.78 15.20 -10.99
N PHE A 515 24.77 16.26 -11.79
CA PHE A 515 23.99 17.47 -11.50
C PHE A 515 22.91 17.80 -12.54
N VAL A 516 22.83 17.10 -13.68
CA VAL A 516 21.66 17.19 -14.56
C VAL A 516 20.62 16.18 -14.05
N PRO A 517 19.52 16.62 -13.42
CA PRO A 517 18.53 15.72 -12.84
C PRO A 517 18.02 14.72 -13.84
N PHE A 518 17.82 13.47 -13.40
CA PHE A 518 17.26 12.35 -14.16
C PHE A 518 18.13 11.92 -15.36
N TRP A 519 18.41 12.81 -16.31
CA TRP A 519 19.18 12.54 -17.51
C TRP A 519 20.65 12.21 -17.20
N GLY A 520 21.24 12.92 -16.24
CA GLY A 520 22.59 12.65 -15.78
C GLY A 520 22.71 11.26 -15.16
N LEU A 521 21.71 10.86 -14.35
CA LEU A 521 21.65 9.53 -13.75
C LEU A 521 21.51 8.44 -14.81
N ALA A 522 20.57 8.60 -15.74
CA ALA A 522 20.37 7.68 -16.84
C ALA A 522 21.64 7.51 -17.68
N ALA A 523 22.30 8.62 -18.04
CA ALA A 523 23.56 8.58 -18.76
C ALA A 523 24.66 7.87 -17.94
N TRP A 524 24.80 8.20 -16.65
CA TRP A 524 25.79 7.58 -15.78
C TRP A 524 25.61 6.07 -15.64
N LEU A 525 24.37 5.58 -15.61
CA LEU A 525 24.03 4.16 -15.53
C LEU A 525 24.30 3.40 -16.84
N LEU A 526 24.20 4.08 -17.98
CA LEU A 526 24.37 3.51 -19.32
C LEU A 526 25.82 3.46 -19.77
N LEU A 527 26.60 4.50 -19.45
CA LEU A 527 28.04 4.62 -19.70
C LEU A 527 28.82 3.70 -18.77
#